data_AF-A0A0B1RXZ1-F1
#
_entry.id   AF-A0A0B1RXZ1-F1
#
_cell.length_a   1.000
_cell.length_b   1.000
_cell.length_c   1.000
_cell.angle_alpha   90.00
_cell.angle_beta   90.00
_cell.angle_gamma   90.00
#
_symmetry.space_group_name_H-M   'P 1'
#
loop_
_entity.id
_entity.type
_entity.pdbx_description
1 polymer ?
#
loop_
_entity_poly.entity_id
_entity_poly.type
_entity_poly.pdbx_seq_one_letter_code
_entity_poly.pdbx_strand_id
1 'polypeptide(L)'
;MREYVNDENTGITPQDTFTFRVTCNRAGEKSRHSFTSMDAARALGAQINNIFGWRPDMKSFDVEVVLNIRNDTMLVMVALNKDSLFKRNVCAFGPTTMRST
;
A
#
# COMPACT_ATOMS: atom_id res chain seq x y z
N MET A 1 24.88 -4.41 -9.43
CA MET A 1 23.60 -3.80 -9.00
C MET A 1 23.66 -3.55 -7.50
N ARG A 2 24.61 -2.71 -7.08
CA ARG A 2 25.03 -2.47 -5.69
C ARG A 2 25.58 -1.04 -5.58
N GLU A 3 24.85 -0.06 -6.10
CA GLU A 3 25.35 1.32 -6.12
C GLU A 3 24.17 2.29 -6.01
N TYR A 4 23.57 2.44 -4.82
CA TYR A 4 22.71 3.60 -4.48
C TYR A 4 22.59 3.80 -2.95
N VAL A 5 23.68 3.67 -2.18
CA VAL A 5 23.67 4.17 -0.79
C VAL A 5 25.07 4.70 -0.45
N ASN A 6 25.35 5.90 -0.93
CA ASN A 6 26.35 6.80 -0.37
C ASN A 6 25.83 8.21 -0.65
N ASP A 7 25.08 8.77 0.29
CA ASP A 7 25.12 10.22 0.46
C ASP A 7 24.93 10.54 1.95
N GLU A 8 25.98 11.14 2.50
CA GLU A 8 26.07 11.61 3.86
C GLU A 8 25.31 12.93 3.95
N ASN A 9 24.36 13.03 4.89
CA ASN A 9 23.86 14.31 5.41
C ASN A 9 23.28 15.28 4.36
N THR A 10 22.19 14.90 3.70
CA THR A 10 21.34 15.87 2.99
C THR A 10 20.31 16.44 3.96
N GLY A 11 20.28 17.78 4.08
CA GLY A 11 19.28 18.53 4.83
C GLY A 11 17.89 18.41 4.23
N ILE A 12 17.31 17.20 4.26
CA ILE A 12 15.95 16.93 3.82
C ILE A 12 15.03 17.48 4.89
N THR A 13 14.45 18.66 4.61
CA THR A 13 13.28 19.12 5.35
C THR A 13 12.21 18.01 5.29
N PRO A 14 11.43 17.78 6.36
CA PRO A 14 10.44 16.69 6.40
C PRO A 14 9.35 16.71 5.30
N GLN A 15 9.38 17.71 4.42
CA GLN A 15 8.39 17.97 3.38
C GLN A 15 8.72 17.35 2.01
N ASP A 16 9.97 16.95 1.75
CA ASP A 16 10.37 16.39 0.44
C ASP A 16 10.62 14.88 0.44
N THR A 17 10.20 14.17 1.50
CA THR A 17 10.39 12.71 1.56
C THR A 17 9.23 12.00 0.87
N PHE A 18 9.55 11.20 -0.16
CA PHE A 18 8.59 10.34 -0.86
C PHE A 18 7.79 9.48 0.14
N THR A 19 6.47 9.54 0.02
CA THR A 19 5.54 8.91 0.96
C THR A 19 4.85 7.71 0.36
N PHE A 20 4.56 6.71 1.20
CA PHE A 20 3.91 5.51 0.72
C PHE A 20 2.86 4.97 1.71
N ARG A 21 1.96 4.16 1.17
CA ARG A 21 1.01 3.38 1.95
C ARG A 21 1.08 1.91 1.54
N VAL A 22 0.87 1.02 2.50
CA VAL A 22 0.62 -0.40 2.22
C VAL A 22 -0.84 -0.72 2.52
N THR A 23 -1.52 -1.32 1.54
CA THR A 23 -2.88 -1.84 1.71
C THR A 23 -2.84 -3.35 1.52
N CYS A 24 -3.33 -4.09 2.51
CA CYS A 24 -3.40 -5.55 2.43
C CYS A 24 -4.84 -6.03 2.27
N ASN A 25 -5.09 -6.80 1.21
CA ASN A 25 -6.29 -7.62 1.05
C ASN A 25 -5.96 -9.07 1.38
N ARG A 26 -6.78 -9.69 2.22
CA ARG A 26 -6.60 -11.08 2.64
C ARG A 26 -7.90 -11.83 2.46
N ALA A 27 -7.86 -12.90 1.69
CA ALA A 27 -8.99 -13.78 1.43
C ALA A 27 -8.60 -15.24 1.62
N GLY A 28 -9.53 -16.04 2.12
CA GLY A 28 -9.31 -17.46 2.41
C GLY A 28 -9.88 -17.85 3.76
N GLU A 29 -9.69 -19.11 4.10
CA GLU A 29 -10.17 -19.65 5.37
C GLU A 29 -9.39 -19.08 6.56
N LYS A 30 -10.10 -18.69 7.63
CA LYS A 30 -9.47 -18.08 8.82
C LYS A 30 -8.44 -19.00 9.49
N SER A 31 -8.64 -20.32 9.40
CA SER A 31 -7.74 -21.34 9.93
C SER A 31 -6.37 -21.36 9.24
N ARG A 32 -6.26 -20.84 8.01
CA ARG A 32 -5.01 -20.88 7.23
C ARG A 32 -4.03 -19.75 7.50
N HIS A 33 -4.51 -18.60 7.99
CA HIS A 33 -3.64 -17.45 8.27
C HIS A 33 -3.65 -17.16 9.77
N SER A 34 -2.51 -17.35 10.42
CA SER A 34 -2.31 -17.02 11.84
C SER A 34 -2.15 -15.52 12.10
N PHE A 35 -2.20 -14.68 11.05
CA PHE A 35 -1.96 -13.24 11.11
C PHE A 35 -3.11 -12.44 10.51
N THR A 36 -3.23 -11.18 10.91
CA THR A 36 -4.22 -10.26 10.35
C THR A 36 -3.68 -9.52 9.12
N SER A 37 -4.59 -8.95 8.32
CA SER A 37 -4.18 -8.12 7.17
C SER A 37 -3.36 -6.90 7.60
N MET A 38 -3.63 -6.38 8.81
CA MET A 38 -2.87 -5.27 9.37
C MET A 38 -1.45 -5.68 9.76
N ASP A 39 -1.26 -6.88 10.31
CA ASP A 39 0.07 -7.40 10.64
C ASP A 39 0.92 -7.59 9.38
N ALA A 40 0.33 -8.15 8.32
CA ALA A 40 0.99 -8.32 7.04
C ALA A 40 1.35 -6.98 6.39
N ALA A 41 0.42 -6.01 6.38
CA ALA A 41 0.69 -4.66 5.88
C ALA A 41 1.80 -3.96 6.68
N ARG A 42 1.79 -4.09 8.01
CA ARG A 42 2.83 -3.55 8.90
C ARG A 42 4.20 -4.17 8.62
N ALA A 43 4.26 -5.49 8.51
CA ALA A 43 5.52 -6.20 8.25
C ALA A 43 6.12 -5.79 6.90
N LEU A 44 5.30 -5.73 5.85
CA LEU A 44 5.75 -5.27 4.53
C LEU A 44 6.17 -3.79 4.55
N GLY A 45 5.37 -2.94 5.19
CA GLY A 45 5.69 -1.51 5.32
C GLY A 45 6.99 -1.24 6.06
N ALA A 46 7.28 -2.02 7.11
CA ALA A 46 8.55 -1.94 7.82
C ALA A 46 9.74 -2.28 6.90
N GLN A 47 9.61 -3.31 6.05
CA GLN A 47 10.67 -3.66 5.09
C GLN A 47 10.86 -2.56 4.03
N ILE A 48 9.78 -1.97 3.52
CA ILE A 48 9.87 -0.86 2.55
C ILE A 48 10.58 0.35 3.19
N ASN A 49 10.21 0.71 4.42
CA ASN A 49 10.86 1.80 5.14
C ASN A 49 12.35 1.49 5.41
N ASN A 50 12.69 0.27 5.80
CA ASN A 50 14.09 -0.12 6.04
C ASN A 50 14.95 -0.11 4.76
N ILE A 51 14.36 -0.47 3.61
CA ILE A 51 15.09 -0.55 2.33
C ILE A 51 15.23 0.82 1.68
N PHE A 52 14.16 1.62 1.68
CA PHE A 52 14.10 2.86 0.90
C PHE A 52 14.13 4.14 1.74
N GLY A 53 13.97 4.05 3.06
CA GLY A 53 13.84 5.20 3.95
C GLY A 53 12.55 6.01 3.77
N TRP A 54 11.61 5.54 2.94
CA TRP A 54 10.37 6.26 2.64
C TRP A 54 9.47 6.38 3.87
N ARG A 55 8.74 7.49 3.98
CA ARG A 55 7.85 7.74 5.12
C ARG A 55 6.47 7.12 4.86
N PRO A 56 5.92 6.32 5.80
CA PRO A 56 4.56 5.84 5.68
C PRO A 56 3.54 6.95 5.96
N ASP A 57 2.56 7.13 5.08
CA ASP A 57 1.41 8.03 5.26
C ASP A 57 0.11 7.31 4.85
N MET A 58 -0.91 7.32 5.71
CA MET A 58 -2.18 6.63 5.44
C MET A 58 -3.22 7.52 4.72
N LYS A 59 -3.03 8.85 4.75
CA LYS A 59 -3.96 9.86 4.24
C LYS A 59 -3.46 10.47 2.93
N SER A 60 -2.23 10.96 2.92
CA SER A 60 -1.61 11.65 1.78
C SER A 60 -0.32 10.92 1.41
N PHE A 61 -0.45 9.95 0.50
CA PHE A 61 0.67 9.14 0.03
C PHE A 61 0.90 9.34 -1.47
N ASP A 62 2.16 9.23 -1.91
CA ASP A 62 2.53 9.32 -3.32
C ASP A 62 2.29 7.99 -4.04
N VAL A 63 2.57 6.87 -3.36
CA VAL A 63 2.38 5.52 -3.90
C VAL A 63 1.64 4.61 -2.92
N GLU A 64 0.78 3.76 -3.46
CA GLU A 64 0.16 2.67 -2.70
C GLU A 64 0.70 1.32 -3.19
N VAL A 65 1.24 0.56 -2.25
CA VAL A 65 1.65 -0.83 -2.45
C VAL A 65 0.51 -1.73 -1.96
N VAL A 66 0.00 -2.58 -2.86
CA VAL A 66 -1.11 -3.47 -2.59
C VAL A 66 -0.59 -4.89 -2.40
N LEU A 67 -0.81 -5.43 -1.21
CA LEU A 67 -0.52 -6.80 -0.84
C LEU A 67 -1.81 -7.62 -0.92
N ASN A 68 -1.87 -8.61 -1.80
CA ASN A 68 -3.03 -9.49 -1.93
C ASN A 68 -2.64 -10.91 -1.55
N ILE A 69 -3.18 -11.40 -0.44
CA ILE A 69 -2.93 -12.74 0.08
C ILE A 69 -4.20 -13.56 -0.13
N ARG A 70 -4.10 -14.61 -0.93
CA ARG A 70 -5.20 -15.52 -1.19
C ARG A 70 -4.76 -16.95 -1.00
N ASN A 71 -5.34 -17.61 0.00
CA ASN A 71 -4.96 -18.97 0.40
C ASN A 71 -3.44 -19.05 0.62
N ASP A 72 -2.72 -19.80 -0.21
CA ASP A 72 -1.27 -20.03 -0.09
C ASP A 72 -0.45 -19.15 -1.05
N THR A 73 -1.10 -18.18 -1.72
CA THR A 73 -0.48 -17.29 -2.70
C THR A 73 -0.45 -15.86 -2.20
N MET A 74 0.64 -15.16 -2.49
CA MET A 74 0.84 -13.75 -2.16
C MET A 74 1.25 -13.00 -3.42
N LEU A 75 0.57 -11.88 -3.68
CA LEU A 75 0.86 -10.98 -4.79
C LEU A 75 1.13 -9.58 -4.26
N VAL A 76 2.28 -9.02 -4.62
CA VAL A 76 2.67 -7.64 -4.30
C VAL A 76 2.55 -6.80 -5.56
N MET A 77 1.81 -5.70 -5.48
CA MET A 77 1.49 -4.84 -6.61
C MET A 77 1.68 -3.38 -6.22
N VAL A 78 1.77 -2.51 -7.23
CA VAL A 78 1.75 -1.05 -7.05
C VAL A 78 0.48 -0.52 -7.71
N ALA A 79 -0.29 0.28 -6.98
CA ALA A 79 -1.48 0.93 -7.52
C ALA A 79 -1.06 2.10 -8.43
N LEU A 80 -1.52 2.06 -9.68
CA LEU A 80 -1.27 3.14 -10.65
C LEU A 80 -2.27 4.30 -10.51
N ASN A 81 -3.45 4.02 -9.96
CA ASN A 81 -4.51 5.00 -9.75
C ASN A 81 -4.61 5.30 -8.26
N LYS A 82 -4.73 6.59 -7.89
CA LYS A 82 -4.96 7.02 -6.49
C LYS A 82 -6.34 6.59 -5.97
N ASP A 83 -7.32 6.57 -6.87
CA ASP A 83 -8.70 6.21 -6.59
C ASP A 83 -9.17 5.13 -7.55
N SER A 84 -10.09 4.29 -7.07
CA SER A 84 -10.71 3.27 -7.92
C SER A 84 -11.51 3.91 -9.06
N LEU A 85 -11.32 3.40 -10.28
CA LEU A 85 -11.91 3.95 -11.50
C LEU A 85 -13.45 3.97 -11.51
N PHE A 86 -14.07 3.08 -10.73
CA PHE A 86 -15.53 3.04 -10.62
C PHE A 86 -16.15 4.32 -10.04
N LYS A 87 -15.35 5.16 -9.36
CA LYS A 87 -15.83 6.38 -8.71
C LYS A 87 -16.17 7.51 -9.69
N ARG A 88 -15.83 7.40 -10.97
CA ARG A 88 -15.99 8.47 -11.98
C ARG A 88 -17.42 9.01 -12.12
N ASN A 89 -18.44 8.16 -11.99
CA ASN A 89 -19.84 8.50 -12.28
C ASN A 89 -20.78 8.28 -11.09
N VAL A 90 -20.25 8.06 -9.88
CA VAL A 90 -21.07 7.81 -8.70
C VAL A 90 -21.44 9.16 -8.05
N CYS A 91 -22.68 9.60 -8.24
CA CYS A 91 -23.19 10.84 -7.66
C CYS A 91 -23.75 10.67 -6.22
N ALA A 92 -24.15 9.45 -5.86
CA ALA A 92 -24.68 9.13 -4.53
C ALA A 92 -24.38 7.68 -4.15
N PHE A 93 -24.05 7.45 -2.88
CA PHE A 93 -23.85 6.12 -2.31
C PHE A 93 -25.14 5.65 -1.65
N GLY A 94 -25.62 4.49 -2.06
CA GLY A 94 -26.77 3.79 -1.50
C GLY A 94 -26.57 2.28 -1.56
N PRO A 95 -27.42 1.51 -0.86
CA PRO A 95 -27.31 0.05 -0.79
C PRO A 95 -27.45 -0.63 -2.17
N THR A 96 -28.06 0.05 -3.14
CA THR A 96 -28.31 -0.45 -4.50
C THR A 96 -27.52 0.31 -5.57
N THR A 97 -26.53 1.14 -5.18
CA THR A 97 -25.71 1.87 -6.17
C THR A 97 -24.90 0.89 -7.01
N MET A 98 -25.18 0.87 -8.31
CA MET A 98 -24.43 0.06 -9.27
C MET A 98 -23.03 0.64 -9.49
N ARG A 99 -22.01 -0.22 -9.43
CA ARG A 99 -20.60 0.16 -9.61
C ARG A 99 -20.25 0.16 -11.09
N SER A 100 -19.79 1.29 -11.64
CA SER A 100 -19.24 1.36 -13.01
C SER A 100 -17.94 0.55 -13.12
N THR A 101 -17.70 -0.07 -14.27
CA THR A 101 -16.42 -0.77 -14.55
C THR A 101 -15.38 0.20 -15.08
#